data_AF-A0ABD7X6B0-F1
#
_entry.id   AF-A0ABD7X6B0-F1
#
_cell.length_a   1.000
_cell.length_b   1.000
_cell.length_c   1.000
_cell.angle_alpha   90.00
_cell.angle_beta   90.00
_cell.angle_gamma   90.00
#
_symmetry.space_group_name_H-M   'P 1'
#
loop_
_entity.id
_entity.type
_entity.pdbx_description
1 polymer ?
#
loop_
_entity_poly.entity_id
_entity_poly.type
_entity_poly.pdbx_seq_one_letter_code
_entity_poly.pdbx_strand_id
1 'polypeptide(L)' 'MLQTTQSISLNGSSVIDGASVVNFSTSLSADQAYSSISMQIVDMELYKANKDKVREDRDTFQKQADTLVDGLSVSESK' A
#
# COMPACT_ATOMS: atom_id res chain seq x y z
N MET A 1 -10.73 30.15 -11.92
CA MET A 1 -11.15 28.84 -12.44
C MET A 1 -10.76 27.79 -11.40
N LEU A 2 -11.61 26.81 -11.10
CA LEU A 2 -11.33 25.78 -10.09
C LEU A 2 -10.58 24.60 -10.73
N GLN A 3 -9.55 24.09 -10.08
CA GLN A 3 -8.84 22.86 -10.46
C GLN A 3 -8.98 21.85 -9.32
N THR A 4 -9.24 20.59 -9.67
CA THR A 4 -9.45 19.49 -8.70
C THR A 4 -8.58 18.29 -9.05
N THR A 5 -8.17 17.56 -8.03
CA THR A 5 -7.46 16.28 -8.14
C THR A 5 -8.12 15.26 -7.21
N GLN A 6 -8.10 13.98 -7.57
CA GLN A 6 -8.64 12.90 -6.76
C GLN A 6 -7.54 11.89 -6.45
N SER A 7 -7.49 11.44 -5.19
CA SER A 7 -6.61 10.37 -4.75
C SER A 7 -7.31 9.50 -3.71
N ILE A 8 -6.89 8.24 -3.61
CA ILE A 8 -7.35 7.27 -2.62
C ILE A 8 -6.17 6.91 -1.72
N SER A 9 -6.40 6.78 -0.42
CA SER A 9 -5.41 6.22 0.51
C SER A 9 -5.69 4.75 0.73
N LEU A 10 -4.67 3.91 0.49
CA LEU A 10 -4.67 2.49 0.85
C LEU A 10 -3.79 2.31 2.09
N ASN A 11 -4.31 1.58 3.09
CA ASN A 11 -3.61 1.29 4.34
C ASN A 11 -3.70 -0.21 4.62
N GLY A 12 -2.61 -0.79 5.13
CA GLY A 12 -2.52 -2.20 5.47
C GLY A 12 -1.67 -2.42 6.71
N SER A 13 -1.80 -3.59 7.33
CA SER A 13 -0.97 -3.97 8.47
C SER A 13 -0.53 -5.42 8.30
N SER A 14 0.77 -5.68 8.45
CA SER A 14 1.30 -7.03 8.62
C SER A 14 1.10 -7.43 10.08
N VAL A 15 0.33 -8.49 10.29
CA VAL A 15 -0.03 -9.01 11.61
C VAL A 15 0.52 -10.43 11.75
N ILE A 16 1.32 -10.66 12.77
CA ILE A 16 1.93 -11.96 13.08
C ILE A 16 1.53 -12.32 14.51
N ASP A 17 0.95 -13.51 14.69
CA ASP A 17 0.44 -14.01 15.98
C ASP A 17 -0.52 -13.03 16.69
N GLY A 18 -1.28 -12.25 15.92
CA GLY A 18 -2.24 -11.25 16.43
C GLY A 18 -1.63 -9.90 16.79
N ALA A 19 -0.30 -9.74 16.70
CA ALA A 19 0.39 -8.47 16.92
C ALA A 19 0.68 -7.78 15.58
N SER A 20 0.42 -6.47 15.51
CA SER A 20 0.85 -5.66 14.35
C SER A 20 2.37 -5.51 14.38
N VAL A 21 3.01 -5.78 13.25
CA VAL A 21 4.47 -5.76 13.10
C VAL A 21 4.90 -4.58 12.25
N VAL A 22 4.15 -4.34 11.17
CA VAL A 22 4.40 -3.27 10.21
C VAL A 22 3.08 -2.69 9.73
N ASN A 23 3.02 -1.37 9.60
CA ASN A 23 1.96 -0.68 8.88
C ASN A 23 2.44 -0.23 7.51
N PHE A 24 1.60 -0.46 6.51
CA PHE A 24 1.77 -0.02 5.14
C PHE A 24 0.79 1.09 4.81
N SER A 25 1.25 2.09 4.06
CA SER A 25 0.34 3.10 3.51
C SER A 25 0.82 3.60 2.16
N THR A 26 -0.12 3.98 1.31
CA THR A 26 0.16 4.63 0.03
C THR A 26 -1.01 5.51 -0.41
N SER A 27 -0.74 6.43 -1.32
CA SER A 27 -1.73 7.30 -1.96
C SER A 27 -1.70 7.06 -3.46
N LEU A 28 -2.88 6.75 -4.01
CA LEU A 28 -3.10 6.29 -5.37
C LEU A 28 -3.95 7.29 -6.13
N SER A 29 -3.60 7.56 -7.38
CA SER A 29 -4.40 8.37 -8.31
C SER A 29 -4.33 7.74 -9.71
N ALA A 30 -5.31 8.06 -10.57
CA ALA A 30 -5.44 7.46 -11.89
C ALA A 30 -4.30 7.82 -12.86
N ASP A 31 -3.66 8.96 -12.64
CA ASP A 31 -2.52 9.49 -13.40
C ASP A 31 -1.15 9.04 -12.86
N GLN A 32 -1.14 8.23 -11.80
CA GLN A 32 0.09 7.79 -11.15
C GLN A 32 0.74 6.63 -11.93
N ALA A 33 1.96 6.85 -12.42
CA ALA A 33 2.74 5.80 -13.09
C ALA A 33 3.30 4.72 -12.14
N TYR A 34 3.49 5.05 -10.86
CA TYR A 34 4.00 4.15 -9.84
C TYR A 34 3.53 4.55 -8.44
N SER A 35 3.09 3.58 -7.65
CA SER A 35 2.64 3.79 -6.27
C SER A 35 3.77 3.50 -5.28
N SER A 36 4.19 4.50 -4.51
CA SER A 36 5.21 4.35 -3.48
C SER A 36 4.59 3.87 -2.17
N ILE A 37 5.08 2.75 -1.64
CA ILE A 37 4.64 2.22 -0.34
C ILE A 37 5.49 2.82 0.78
N SER A 38 4.83 3.45 1.75
CA SER A 38 5.41 3.74 3.05
C SER A 38 5.31 2.52 3.96
N MET A 39 6.40 2.19 4.64
CA MET A 39 6.48 1.09 5.60
C MET A 39 6.91 1.63 6.96
N GLN A 40 6.09 1.42 7.99
CA GLN A 40 6.42 1.77 9.36
C GLN A 40 6.48 0.51 10.21
N ILE A 41 7.68 0.18 10.71
CA ILE A 41 7.84 -0.92 11.67
C ILE A 41 7.32 -0.46 13.03
N VAL A 42 6.36 -1.20 13.58
CA VAL A 42 5.76 -0.92 14.89
C VAL A 42 6.30 -1.85 15.98
N ASP A 43 6.73 -3.05 15.62
CA ASP A 43 7.45 -3.97 16.51
C ASP A 43 8.75 -4.44 15.83
N MET A 44 9.88 -3.91 16.30
CA MET A 44 11.20 -4.18 15.73
C MET A 44 11.69 -5.60 16.02
N GLU A 45 11.33 -6.18 17.16
CA GLU A 45 11.78 -7.52 17.53
C GLU A 45 11.05 -8.56 16.69
N LEU A 46 9.72 -8.45 16.62
CA LEU A 46 8.88 -9.34 15.84
C LEU A 46 9.16 -9.18 14.34
N TYR A 47 9.45 -7.97 13.87
CA TYR A 47 9.91 -7.72 12.49
C TYR A 47 11.22 -8.46 12.18
N LYS A 48 12.22 -8.37 13.07
CA LYS A 48 13.52 -9.01 12.86
C LYS A 48 13.40 -10.52 12.76
N ALA A 49 12.51 -11.12 13.56
CA ALA A 49 12.25 -12.56 13.55
C ALA A 49 11.48 -13.03 12.31
N ASN A 50 10.68 -12.15 11.68
CA ASN A 50 9.72 -12.54 10.63
C ASN A 50 9.87 -11.77 9.31
N LYS A 51 11.08 -11.34 8.97
CA LYS A 51 11.33 -10.47 7.80
C LYS A 51 10.75 -11.00 6.50
N ASP A 52 10.81 -12.30 6.27
CA ASP A 52 10.35 -12.89 5.00
C ASP A 52 8.83 -12.81 4.88
N LYS A 53 8.10 -13.03 5.98
CA LYS A 53 6.65 -12.86 6.00
C LYS A 53 6.24 -11.40 5.77
N VAL A 54 6.92 -10.46 6.42
CA VAL A 54 6.66 -9.03 6.24
C VAL A 54 6.94 -8.58 4.79
N ARG A 55 7.95 -9.16 4.13
CA ARG A 55 8.25 -8.88 2.72
C ARG A 55 7.16 -9.42 1.79
N GLU A 56 6.67 -10.64 2.04
CA GLU A 56 5.55 -11.22 1.30
C GLU A 56 4.28 -10.36 1.46
N ASP A 57 3.99 -9.89 2.67
CA ASP A 57 2.84 -9.02 2.93
C ASP A 57 2.98 -7.67 2.22
N ARG A 58 4.20 -7.09 2.19
CA ARG A 58 4.49 -5.86 1.42
C ARG A 58 4.26 -6.08 -0.07
N ASP A 59 4.75 -7.19 -0.63
CA ASP A 59 4.61 -7.48 -2.07
C ASP A 59 3.13 -7.71 -2.44
N THR A 60 2.37 -8.33 -1.53
CA THR A 60 0.91 -8.46 -1.64
C THR A 60 0.22 -7.09 -1.61
N PHE A 61 0.63 -6.20 -0.70
CA PHE A 61 0.11 -4.83 -0.62
C PHE A 61 0.41 -4.03 -1.89
N GLN A 62 1.61 -4.14 -2.45
CA GLN A 62 1.97 -3.52 -3.73
C GLN A 62 1.05 -4.00 -4.86
N LYS A 63 0.86 -5.31 -4.97
CA LYS A 63 -0.03 -5.86 -6.00
C LYS A 63 -1.47 -5.34 -5.88
N GLN A 64 -1.96 -5.16 -4.66
CA GLN A 64 -3.28 -4.56 -4.42
C GLN A 64 -3.32 -3.08 -4.83
N ALA A 65 -2.29 -2.31 -4.49
CA ALA A 65 -2.15 -0.92 -4.92
C ALA A 65 -2.14 -0.79 -6.45
N ASP A 66 -1.35 -1.62 -7.13
CA ASP A 66 -1.25 -1.63 -8.60
C ASP A 66 -2.59 -1.97 -9.25
N THR A 67 -3.28 -3.01 -8.74
CA THR A 67 -4.62 -3.39 -9.23
C THR A 67 -5.64 -2.25 -9.09
N LEU A 68 -5.56 -1.47 -8.01
CA LEU A 68 -6.44 -0.32 -7.80
C LEU A 68 -6.11 0.83 -8.76
N VAL A 69 -4.82 1.14 -8.97
CA VAL A 69 -4.38 2.16 -9.93
C VAL A 69 -4.83 1.79 -11.35
N ASP A 70 -4.64 0.53 -11.76
CA ASP A 70 -5.09 0.02 -13.05
C ASP A 70 -6.61 0.21 -13.22
N GLY A 71 -7.39 -0.12 -12.19
CA GLY A 71 -8.84 0.09 -12.19
C GLY A 71 -9.25 1.57 -12.32
N LEU A 72 -8.51 2.47 -11.67
CA LEU A 72 -8.74 3.91 -11.75
C LEU A 72 -8.45 4.45 -13.17
N SER A 73 -7.33 4.05 -13.77
CA SER A 73 -6.93 4.49 -15.12
C SER A 73 -7.92 4.06 -16.21
N VAL A 74 -8.52 2.86 -16.09
CA VAL A 74 -9.55 2.36 -17.02
C VAL A 74 -10.85 3.14 -16.89
N SER A 75 -11.17 3.67 -15.71
CA SER A 75 -12.39 4.43 -15.47
C SER A 75 -12.37 5.85 -16.05
N GLU A 76 -11.19 6.46 -16.18
CA GLU A 76 -11.02 7.80 -16.78
C GLU A 76 -10.99 7.78 -18.32
N SER A 77 -10.86 6.61 -18.93
CA SER A 77 -10.80 6.43 -20.40
C SER A 77 -12.19 6.22 -21.05
N LYS A 78 -13.28 6.53 -20.34
CA LYS A 78 -14.67 6.36 -20.81
C LYS A 78 -15.47 7.66 -20.85
#